data_AF-A0A7X7R8W5-F1
#
_entry.id   AF-A0A7X7R8W5-F1
#
_cell.length_a   1.000
_cell.length_b   1.000
_cell.length_c   1.000
_cell.angle_alpha   90.00
_cell.angle_beta   90.00
_cell.angle_gamma   90.00
#
_symmetry.space_group_name_H-M   'P 1'
#
loop_
_entity.id
_entity.type
_entity.pdbx_description
1 polymer ?
#
loop_
_entity_poly.entity_id
_entity_poly.type
_entity_poly.pdbx_seq_one_letter_code
_entity_poly.pdbx_strand_id
1 'polypeptide(L)'
;MAFDVGVALTWILFLALFPISFFWLRRAWRIIVRRDFSEVGLKRGVPPANPAKFAPFTAAVNLIAGGVVLFVILGVLAGALGYETWSAIAGSTIWCKFIADFIVSRHAHPTAWGRKRKSEESAGAAGK
;
A
#
# COMPACT_ATOMS: atom_id res chain seq x y z
N MET A 1 18.27 6.93 33.46
CA MET A 1 17.43 7.61 32.46
C MET A 1 15.99 7.35 32.84
N ALA A 2 15.16 8.38 32.98
CA ALA A 2 13.74 8.17 33.27
C ALA A 2 13.06 7.61 32.01
N PHE A 3 12.35 6.50 32.15
CA PHE A 3 11.47 6.02 31.09
C PHE A 3 10.22 6.89 31.10
N ASP A 4 10.16 7.86 30.18
CA ASP A 4 9.00 8.71 29.99
C ASP A 4 8.17 8.25 28.77
N VAL A 5 7.02 8.90 28.61
CA VAL A 5 6.07 8.58 27.53
C VAL A 5 6.70 8.80 26.15
N GLY A 6 7.57 9.80 25.97
CA GLY A 6 8.22 10.08 24.69
C GLY A 6 9.18 8.97 24.27
N VAL A 7 9.98 8.47 25.22
CA VAL A 7 10.84 7.31 25.00
C VAL A 7 10.00 6.10 24.62
N ALA A 8 8.95 5.80 25.39
CA ALA A 8 8.05 4.67 25.12
C ALA A 8 7.44 4.74 23.70
N LEU A 9 6.91 5.90 23.31
CA LEU A 9 6.31 6.11 22.00
C LEU A 9 7.32 5.94 20.86
N THR A 10 8.54 6.45 21.03
CA THR A 10 9.61 6.33 20.03
C THR A 10 9.93 4.85 19.77
N TRP A 11 10.06 4.05 20.83
CA TRP A 11 10.29 2.61 20.72
C TRP A 11 9.12 1.89 20.06
N ILE A 12 7.88 2.21 20.43
CA ILE A 12 6.70 1.59 19.82
C ILE A 12 6.64 1.88 18.33
N LEU A 13 6.84 3.14 17.93
CA LEU A 13 6.84 3.56 16.52
C LEU A 13 7.95 2.85 15.73
N PHE A 14 9.15 2.76 16.31
CA PHE A 14 10.27 2.07 15.69
C PHE A 14 10.00 0.57 15.53
N LEU A 15 9.52 -0.09 16.59
CA LEU A 15 9.18 -1.51 16.56
C LEU A 15 8.03 -1.82 15.60
N ALA A 16 7.09 -0.90 15.42
CA ALA A 16 6.01 -1.05 14.43
C ALA A 16 6.53 -1.11 12.98
N LEU A 17 7.70 -0.56 12.67
CA LEU A 17 8.28 -0.61 11.32
C LEU A 17 8.62 -2.04 10.87
N PHE A 18 8.99 -2.93 11.81
CA PHE A 18 9.38 -4.31 11.51
C PHE A 18 8.23 -5.12 10.88
N PRO A 19 7.06 -5.29 11.53
CA PRO A 19 5.96 -6.02 10.93
C PRO A 19 5.42 -5.34 9.67
N ILE A 20 5.46 -4.00 9.60
CA ILE A 20 5.06 -3.24 8.41
C ILE A 20 5.95 -3.58 7.21
N SER A 21 7.27 -3.47 7.35
CA SER A 21 8.22 -3.78 6.28
C SER A 21 8.11 -5.24 5.84
N PHE A 22 8.03 -6.17 6.80
CA PHE A 22 7.86 -7.59 6.50
C PHE A 22 6.61 -7.87 5.66
N PHE A 23 5.46 -7.29 6.04
CA PHE A 23 4.21 -7.51 5.31
C PHE A 23 4.28 -6.99 3.87
N TRP A 24 4.86 -5.81 3.66
CA TRP A 24 4.97 -5.20 2.35
C TRP A 24 5.94 -5.98 1.45
N LEU A 25 7.13 -6.33 1.97
CA LEU A 25 8.11 -7.13 1.22
C LEU A 25 7.57 -8.54 0.91
N ARG A 26 6.89 -9.18 1.86
CA ARG A 26 6.22 -10.48 1.66
C ARG A 26 5.15 -10.41 0.57
N ARG A 27 4.37 -9.32 0.53
CA ARG A 27 3.36 -9.09 -0.51
C ARG A 27 3.99 -8.90 -1.89
N ALA A 28 5.05 -8.08 -1.99
CA ALA A 28 5.81 -7.93 -3.22
C ALA A 28 6.40 -9.27 -3.70
N TRP A 29 6.98 -10.06 -2.80
CA TRP A 29 7.50 -11.40 -3.09
C TRP A 29 6.43 -12.35 -3.64
N ARG A 30 5.23 -12.36 -3.03
CA ARG A 30 4.12 -13.19 -3.52
C ARG A 30 3.69 -12.83 -4.94
N ILE A 31 3.65 -11.54 -5.27
CA ILE A 31 3.25 -11.09 -6.61
C ILE A 31 4.35 -11.38 -7.64
N ILE A 32 5.62 -11.11 -7.31
CA ILE A 32 6.73 -11.22 -8.26
C ILE A 32 7.13 -12.69 -8.47
N VAL A 33 7.32 -13.44 -7.39
CA VAL A 33 7.90 -14.79 -7.44
C VAL A 33 6.83 -15.87 -7.47
N ARG A 34 5.83 -15.79 -6.59
CA ARG A 34 4.74 -16.79 -6.55
C ARG A 34 3.65 -16.53 -7.58
N ARG A 35 3.70 -15.38 -8.27
CA ARG A 35 2.68 -14.91 -9.22
C ARG A 35 1.26 -14.96 -8.64
N ASP A 36 1.15 -14.77 -7.32
CA ASP A 36 -0.12 -14.72 -6.60
C ASP A 36 -0.69 -13.30 -6.68
N PHE A 37 -1.77 -13.14 -7.45
CA PHE A 37 -2.42 -11.85 -7.69
C PHE A 37 -3.64 -11.61 -6.80
N SER A 38 -3.88 -12.46 -5.80
CA SER A 38 -5.01 -12.34 -4.87
C SER A 38 -5.06 -10.99 -4.15
N GLU A 39 -3.90 -10.38 -3.92
CA GLU A 39 -3.79 -9.12 -3.18
C GLU A 39 -3.58 -7.90 -4.08
N VAL A 40 -3.73 -8.04 -5.39
CA VAL A 40 -3.46 -6.93 -6.32
C VAL A 40 -4.67 -6.01 -6.44
N GLY A 41 -4.47 -4.71 -6.20
CA GLY A 41 -5.48 -3.68 -6.47
C GLY A 41 -6.80 -3.83 -5.71
N LEU A 42 -6.80 -4.50 -4.56
CA LEU A 42 -8.01 -4.79 -3.79
C LEU A 42 -8.84 -3.52 -3.50
N LYS A 43 -10.16 -3.62 -3.67
CA LYS A 43 -11.12 -2.63 -3.20
C LYS A 43 -12.13 -3.31 -2.30
N ARG A 44 -12.12 -2.95 -1.00
CA ARG A 44 -12.97 -3.60 0.02
C ARG A 44 -12.81 -5.13 0.06
N GLY A 45 -11.60 -5.63 -0.16
CA GLY A 45 -11.29 -7.07 -0.17
C GLY A 45 -11.61 -7.80 -1.48
N VAL A 46 -12.17 -7.12 -2.49
CA VAL A 46 -12.48 -7.73 -3.79
C VAL A 46 -11.37 -7.41 -4.80
N PRO A 47 -10.83 -8.40 -5.53
CA PRO A 47 -9.85 -8.17 -6.60
C PRO A 47 -10.52 -7.57 -7.86
N PRO A 48 -9.76 -6.86 -8.71
CA PRO A 48 -10.26 -6.30 -9.96
C PRO A 48 -10.51 -7.38 -11.02
N ALA A 49 -11.23 -7.04 -12.09
CA ALA A 49 -11.56 -7.99 -13.17
C ALA A 49 -10.32 -8.54 -13.90
N ASN A 50 -9.22 -7.79 -13.93
CA ASN A 50 -7.93 -8.26 -14.46
C ASN A 50 -6.78 -7.82 -13.52
N PRO A 51 -6.47 -8.61 -12.49
CA PRO A 51 -5.41 -8.31 -11.52
C PRO A 51 -4.02 -8.27 -12.15
N ALA A 52 -3.74 -9.11 -13.15
CA ALA A 52 -2.40 -9.23 -13.76
C ALA A 52 -1.90 -7.89 -14.34
N LYS A 53 -2.79 -7.07 -14.89
CA LYS A 53 -2.45 -5.72 -15.40
C LYS A 53 -1.92 -4.78 -14.32
N PHE A 54 -2.40 -4.90 -13.08
CA PHE A 54 -2.04 -4.03 -11.95
C PHE A 54 -1.02 -4.66 -11.00
N ALA A 55 -0.61 -5.91 -11.27
CA ALA A 55 0.39 -6.63 -10.52
C ALA A 55 1.75 -5.91 -10.45
N PRO A 56 2.34 -5.39 -11.56
CA PRO A 56 3.63 -4.72 -11.48
C PRO A 56 3.59 -3.45 -10.62
N PHE A 57 2.51 -2.67 -10.71
CA PHE A 57 2.34 -1.46 -9.88
C PHE A 57 2.19 -1.80 -8.40
N THR A 58 1.35 -2.79 -8.08
CA THR A 58 1.18 -3.22 -6.68
C THR A 58 2.48 -3.79 -6.11
N ALA A 59 3.20 -4.61 -6.88
CA ALA A 59 4.50 -5.13 -6.49
C ALA A 59 5.52 -4.01 -6.26
N ALA A 60 5.63 -3.06 -7.18
CA ALA A 60 6.54 -1.93 -7.08
C ALA A 60 6.26 -1.07 -5.83
N VAL A 61 5.00 -0.71 -5.59
CA VAL A 61 4.61 0.08 -4.41
C VAL A 61 4.99 -0.63 -3.11
N ASN A 62 4.74 -1.94 -3.01
CA ASN A 62 5.06 -2.69 -1.80
C ASN A 62 6.57 -2.93 -1.64
N LEU A 63 7.31 -3.13 -2.74
CA LEU A 63 8.75 -3.34 -2.72
C LEU A 63 9.50 -2.06 -2.35
N ILE A 64 9.15 -0.93 -2.98
CA ILE A 64 9.77 0.38 -2.72
C ILE A 64 9.47 0.81 -1.29
N ALA A 65 8.21 0.78 -0.87
CA ALA A 65 7.85 1.19 0.48
C ALA A 65 8.48 0.27 1.54
N GLY A 66 8.44 -1.06 1.31
CA GLY A 66 9.05 -2.04 2.20
C GLY A 66 10.57 -1.87 2.30
N GLY A 67 11.23 -1.58 1.17
CA GLY A 67 12.66 -1.33 1.08
C GLY A 67 13.09 -0.04 1.77
N VAL A 68 12.34 1.06 1.63
CA VAL A 68 12.61 2.32 2.35
C VAL A 68 12.47 2.13 3.86
N VAL A 69 11.41 1.45 4.32
CA VAL A 69 11.25 1.16 5.75
C VAL A 69 12.36 0.25 6.26
N LEU A 70 12.80 -0.75 5.48
CA LEU A 70 13.94 -1.59 5.83
C LEU A 70 15.24 -0.79 5.94
N PHE A 71 15.49 0.13 5.00
CA PHE A 71 16.62 1.06 5.07
C PHE A 71 16.57 1.89 6.35
N VAL A 72 15.40 2.42 6.73
CA VAL A 72 15.22 3.17 7.97
C VAL A 72 15.56 2.32 9.20
N ILE A 73 15.06 1.07 9.26
CA ILE A 73 15.37 0.15 10.35
C ILE A 73 16.88 -0.04 10.48
N LEU A 74 17.56 -0.35 9.38
CA LEU A 74 19.02 -0.55 9.37
C LEU A 74 19.78 0.73 9.77
N GLY A 75 19.33 1.89 9.30
CA GLY A 75 19.95 3.18 9.63
C GLY A 75 19.81 3.56 11.10
N VAL A 76 18.68 3.27 11.74
CA VAL A 76 18.49 3.46 13.19
C VAL A 76 19.37 2.48 13.98
N LEU A 77 19.39 1.20 13.60
CA LEU A 77 20.23 0.19 14.27
C LEU A 77 21.74 0.49 14.14
N ALA A 78 22.15 1.10 13.03
CA ALA A 78 23.52 1.56 12.82
C ALA A 78 23.86 2.87 13.55
N GLY A 79 22.89 3.51 14.22
CA GLY A 79 23.06 4.82 14.86
C GLY A 79 23.22 5.98 13.87
N ALA A 80 22.88 5.77 12.60
CA ALA A 80 23.06 6.74 11.52
C ALA A 80 21.87 7.69 11.32
N LEU A 81 20.68 7.34 11.84
CA LEU A 81 19.46 8.15 11.68
C LEU A 81 18.90 8.58 13.04
N GLY A 82 18.92 9.90 13.28
CA GLY A 82 18.27 10.51 14.44
C GLY A 82 16.74 10.49 14.33
N TYR A 83 16.05 10.75 15.45
CA TYR A 83 14.60 10.65 15.57
C TYR A 83 13.84 11.44 14.50
N GLU A 84 14.15 12.72 14.35
CA GLU A 84 13.49 13.60 13.37
C GLU A 84 13.64 13.07 11.94
N THR A 85 14.82 12.53 11.60
CA THR A 85 15.11 12.01 10.27
C THR A 85 14.37 10.71 9.99
N TRP A 86 14.51 9.72 10.88
CA TRP A 86 13.91 8.41 10.61
C TRP A 86 12.39 8.46 10.68
N SER A 87 11.83 9.24 11.61
CA SER A 87 10.38 9.38 11.77
C SER A 87 9.75 10.11 10.56
N ALA A 88 10.43 11.13 10.02
CA ALA A 88 9.99 11.81 8.80
C ALA A 88 10.02 10.90 7.57
N ILE A 89 11.07 10.10 7.39
CA ILE A 89 11.18 9.15 6.27
C ILE A 89 10.11 8.05 6.41
N ALA A 90 10.00 7.43 7.58
CA ALA A 90 9.04 6.35 7.82
C ALA A 90 7.59 6.85 7.68
N GLY A 91 7.26 7.98 8.32
CA GLY A 91 5.93 8.57 8.29
C GLY A 91 5.51 8.97 6.88
N SER A 92 6.36 9.69 6.14
CA SER A 92 6.06 10.07 4.76
C SER A 92 5.92 8.85 3.85
N THR A 93 6.80 7.85 3.99
CA THR A 93 6.71 6.58 3.22
C THR A 93 5.39 5.86 3.47
N ILE A 94 4.94 5.77 4.72
CA ILE A 94 3.67 5.13 5.08
C ILE A 94 2.49 5.84 4.41
N TRP A 95 2.46 7.18 4.47
CA TRP A 95 1.41 7.97 3.82
C TRP A 95 1.44 7.84 2.29
N CYS A 96 2.62 7.98 1.67
CA CYS A 96 2.79 7.79 0.24
C CYS A 96 2.35 6.38 -0.20
N LYS A 97 2.68 5.35 0.58
CA LYS A 97 2.26 3.97 0.33
C LYS A 97 0.74 3.84 0.34
N PHE A 98 0.06 4.39 1.34
CA PHE A 98 -1.41 4.34 1.40
C PHE A 98 -2.07 5.08 0.24
N ILE A 99 -1.55 6.24 -0.14
CA ILE A 99 -2.04 6.99 -1.31
C ILE A 99 -1.81 6.19 -2.59
N ALA A 100 -0.64 5.58 -2.77
CA ALA A 100 -0.34 4.77 -3.95
C ALA A 100 -1.27 3.54 -4.04
N ASP A 101 -1.46 2.81 -2.94
CA ASP A 101 -2.42 1.69 -2.88
C ASP A 101 -3.84 2.16 -3.21
N PHE A 102 -4.25 3.34 -2.74
CA PHE A 102 -5.54 3.94 -3.06
C PHE A 102 -5.67 4.21 -4.56
N ILE A 103 -4.68 4.86 -5.17
CA ILE A 103 -4.66 5.16 -6.62
C ILE A 103 -4.77 3.88 -7.43
N VAL A 104 -3.96 2.85 -7.13
CA VAL A 104 -3.98 1.56 -7.84
C VAL A 104 -5.35 0.89 -7.69
N SER A 105 -5.90 0.85 -6.49
CA SER A 105 -7.24 0.29 -6.22
C SER A 105 -8.34 0.99 -7.03
N ARG A 106 -8.25 2.30 -7.26
CA ARG A 106 -9.27 3.05 -8.02
C ARG A 106 -9.11 2.85 -9.52
N HIS A 107 -7.88 2.83 -10.02
CA HIS A 107 -7.61 2.55 -11.43
C HIS A 107 -7.96 1.10 -11.81
N ALA A 108 -7.84 0.16 -10.87
CA ALA A 108 -8.14 -1.24 -11.09
C ALA A 108 -9.65 -1.56 -11.09
N HIS A 109 -10.46 -0.73 -10.43
CA HIS A 109 -11.91 -0.85 -10.39
C HIS A 109 -12.56 0.32 -11.15
N PRO A 110 -12.74 0.21 -12.48
CA PRO A 110 -13.42 1.25 -13.25
C PRO A 110 -14.79 1.52 -12.61
N THR A 111 -15.01 2.75 -12.19
CA THR A 111 -16.29 3.21 -11.64
C THR A 111 -17.38 2.99 -12.69
N ALA A 112 -18.31 2.07 -12.42
CA ALA A 112 -19.42 1.73 -13.30
C ALA A 112 -20.48 2.84 -13.45
N TRP A 113 -20.07 4.10 -13.31
CA TRP A 113 -20.94 5.27 -13.36
C TRP A 113 -21.60 5.45 -14.73
N GLY A 114 -20.98 4.95 -15.81
CA GLY A 114 -21.52 5.06 -17.17
C GLY A 114 -22.36 3.87 -17.65
N ARG A 115 -22.30 2.70 -17.00
CA ARG A 115 -22.95 1.49 -17.51
C ARG A 115 -24.44 1.43 -17.17
N LYS A 116 -24.86 2.03 -16.05
CA LYS A 116 -26.29 2.19 -15.71
C LYS A 116 -27.03 3.13 -16.65
N ARG A 117 -26.41 4.25 -17.03
CA ARG A 117 -27.03 5.23 -17.93
C ARG A 117 -27.34 4.65 -19.31
N LYS A 118 -26.45 3.81 -19.85
CA LYS A 118 -26.66 3.14 -21.14
C LYS A 118 -27.76 2.07 -21.11
N SER A 119 -27.93 1.35 -19.99
CA SER A 119 -29.02 0.37 -19.86
C SER A 119 -30.39 1.04 -19.70
N GLU A 120 -30.46 2.17 -19.01
CA GLU A 120 -31.71 2.95 -18.85
C GLU A 120 -32.11 3.63 -20.17
N GLU A 121 -31.15 4.17 -20.92
CA GLU A 121 -31.38 4.81 -22.22
C GLU A 121 -31.79 3.79 -23.30
N SER A 122 -31.23 2.57 -23.27
CA SER A 122 -31.61 1.47 -24.18
C SER A 122 -32.98 0.88 -23.84
N ALA A 123 -33.33 0.79 -22.55
CA ALA A 123 -34.64 0.31 -22.11
C ALA A 123 -35.76 1.33 -22.36
N GLY A 124 -35.47 2.64 -22.28
CA GLY A 124 -36.42 3.70 -22.62
C GLY A 124 -36.65 3.87 -24.13
N ALA A 125 -35.69 3.48 -24.98
CA ALA A 125 -35.82 3.53 -26.43
C ALA A 125 -36.59 2.34 -27.03
N ALA A 126 -36.60 1.19 -26.36
CA ALA A 126 -37.34 0.00 -26.79
C ALA A 126 -38.84 0.01 -26.39
N GLY A 127 -39.26 1.02 -25.61
CA GLY A 127 -40.64 1.19 -25.13
C GLY A 127 -41.43 2.32 -25.80
N LYS A 128 -40.93 2.87 -26.92
CA LYS A 128 -41.64 3.81 -27.80
C LYS A 128 -41.78 3.20 -29.18
#